data_AF-A0A0P9N9C5-F1
#
_entry.id   AF-A0A0P9N9C5-F1
#
_cell.length_a   1.000
_cell.length_b   1.000
_cell.length_c   1.000
_cell.angle_alpha   90.00
_cell.angle_beta   90.00
_cell.angle_gamma   90.00
#
_symmetry.space_group_name_H-M   'P 1'
#
loop_
_entity.id
_entity.type
_entity.pdbx_description
1 polymer ?
#
loop_
_entity_poly.entity_id
_entity_poly.type
_entity_poly.pdbx_seq_one_letter_code
_entity_poly.pdbx_strand_id
1 'polypeptide(L)'
;SKQPADCQLPSKVTTRWQRLDEPERTRTETVTDTYDIYGNLLVHTRANGIEEVSSWYPASGGDGCPADAEGFVSRVKEKVVKPALSSQPKAPTLSTRYRYRTLPALTSSGLPDWIVPETETLLQLESDGTTVELQKTLLEYINQPDTPFQHGRTGKNIESMNGNDTVTVYEYSNSNSKGKSRQLEVPVQLIEITTIGFDGTRISKLQQQSLLTGQVLLTLQEGVEILYVYDALNRLTKETIAPNSGSTGYEASREYLYTLCSAPQQQAEQVVIDARKVKTRSVMDGLGRAILEERDHIDSSNPAVMHMIHSAHYNAWNNVQYETDYDWFDNQQLFTTRSTYAYDDWNVQSVVTTDHGVQTHQYYDPIGNEEHNGPIQSAWVQSGEAEPLISGRSETWLNMFGKPVKIKSQNAAGKDLSSQSFLYDGLGRCTEQTDESNHKTQFSYDAWSRMVSTRLPDSSVARRNYASHSNAE
;
A
#
# COMPACT_ATOMS: atom_id res chain seq x y z
N SER A 1 -40.94 12.78 -5.20
CA SER A 1 -39.81 13.72 -5.28
C SER A 1 -38.99 13.37 -6.52
N LYS A 2 -38.43 14.36 -7.24
CA LYS A 2 -37.54 14.13 -8.40
C LYS A 2 -36.08 14.35 -7.97
N GLN A 3 -35.61 13.56 -7.01
CA GLN A 3 -34.20 13.61 -6.60
C GLN A 3 -33.39 12.78 -7.62
N PRO A 4 -32.31 13.33 -8.19
CA PRO A 4 -31.47 12.59 -9.12
C PRO A 4 -30.69 11.49 -8.37
N ALA A 5 -30.30 10.44 -9.09
CA ALA A 5 -29.61 9.27 -8.56
C ALA A 5 -28.25 9.60 -7.89
N ASP A 6 -27.63 10.70 -8.31
CA ASP A 6 -26.33 11.20 -7.86
C ASP A 6 -26.45 12.38 -6.89
N CYS A 7 -27.57 12.54 -6.21
CA CYS A 7 -27.75 13.67 -5.29
C CYS A 7 -26.69 13.66 -4.18
N GLN A 8 -25.87 14.72 -4.12
CA GLN A 8 -24.71 14.87 -3.22
C GLN A 8 -23.53 13.91 -3.51
N LEU A 9 -23.56 13.20 -4.64
CA LEU A 9 -22.44 12.37 -5.11
C LEU A 9 -21.68 13.12 -6.21
N PRO A 10 -20.34 13.17 -6.17
CA PRO A 10 -19.56 13.88 -7.18
C PRO A 10 -19.59 13.11 -8.50
N SER A 11 -20.22 13.65 -9.55
CA SER A 11 -20.19 13.04 -10.90
C SER A 11 -18.97 13.47 -11.73
N LYS A 12 -18.34 14.58 -11.37
CA LYS A 12 -17.12 15.08 -12.01
C LYS A 12 -16.27 15.87 -11.02
N VAL A 13 -15.01 15.50 -10.91
CA VAL A 13 -13.99 16.26 -10.19
C VAL A 13 -12.94 16.73 -11.19
N THR A 14 -12.70 18.04 -11.23
CA THR A 14 -11.67 18.64 -12.08
C THR A 14 -10.61 19.31 -11.22
N THR A 15 -9.37 18.85 -11.35
CA THR A 15 -8.20 19.49 -10.76
C THR A 15 -7.55 20.37 -11.82
N ARG A 16 -7.34 21.65 -11.52
CA ARG A 16 -6.71 22.61 -12.44
C ARG A 16 -5.45 23.18 -11.83
N TRP A 17 -4.37 23.15 -12.60
CA TRP A 17 -3.14 23.87 -12.31
C TRP A 17 -3.05 25.09 -13.22
N GLN A 18 -2.65 26.21 -12.65
CA GLN A 18 -2.48 27.49 -13.33
C GLN A 18 -1.31 28.21 -12.70
N ARG A 19 -0.41 28.76 -13.53
CA ARG A 19 0.63 29.67 -13.06
C ARG A 19 0.05 31.07 -12.90
N LEU A 20 0.36 31.74 -11.79
CA LEU A 20 -0.15 33.08 -11.49
C LEU A 20 0.46 34.15 -12.40
N ASP A 21 1.72 33.98 -12.78
CA ASP A 21 2.47 34.87 -13.67
C ASP A 21 2.24 34.58 -15.16
N GLU A 22 1.77 33.38 -15.50
CA GLU A 22 1.36 32.96 -16.85
C GLU A 22 -0.07 32.37 -16.83
N PRO A 23 -1.14 33.16 -16.65
CA PRO A 23 -2.50 32.64 -16.41
C PRO A 23 -3.07 31.77 -17.55
N GLU A 24 -2.60 31.96 -18.79
CA GLU A 24 -3.00 31.13 -19.93
C GLU A 24 -2.38 29.73 -19.89
N ARG A 25 -1.25 29.56 -19.19
CA ARG A 25 -0.59 28.28 -19.00
C ARG A 25 -1.34 27.51 -17.93
N THR A 26 -2.21 26.62 -18.38
CA THR A 26 -3.04 25.79 -17.49
C THR A 26 -3.12 24.35 -17.98
N ARG A 27 -3.25 23.42 -17.03
CA ARG A 27 -3.59 22.03 -17.29
C ARG A 27 -4.74 21.60 -16.38
N THR A 28 -5.59 20.72 -16.88
CA THR A 28 -6.68 20.15 -16.11
C THR A 28 -6.65 18.63 -16.18
N GLU A 29 -6.92 18.00 -15.05
CA GLU A 29 -7.24 16.59 -14.94
C GLU A 29 -8.71 16.44 -14.57
N THR A 30 -9.37 15.41 -15.09
CA THR A 30 -10.78 15.15 -14.80
C THR A 30 -10.97 13.69 -14.41
N VAL A 31 -11.68 13.48 -13.30
CA VAL A 31 -12.23 12.20 -12.89
C VAL A 31 -13.74 12.30 -13.04
N THR A 32 -14.38 11.26 -13.59
CA THR A 32 -15.85 11.22 -13.73
C THR A 32 -16.43 9.95 -13.13
N ASP A 33 -17.55 10.11 -12.46
CA ASP A 33 -18.29 9.03 -11.82
C ASP A 33 -19.75 9.03 -12.28
N THR A 34 -20.35 7.84 -12.36
CA THR A 34 -21.79 7.66 -12.56
C THR A 34 -22.35 6.70 -11.52
N TYR A 35 -23.63 6.87 -11.17
CA TYR A 35 -24.27 6.12 -10.09
C TYR A 35 -25.62 5.56 -10.50
N ASP A 36 -26.03 4.46 -9.88
CA ASP A 36 -27.42 4.00 -9.94
C ASP A 36 -28.31 4.77 -8.95
N ILE A 37 -29.62 4.48 -8.95
CA ILE A 37 -30.60 5.14 -8.07
C ILE A 37 -30.40 4.87 -6.57
N TYR A 38 -29.49 3.95 -6.21
CA TYR A 38 -29.16 3.60 -4.84
C TYR A 38 -27.82 4.22 -4.39
N GLY A 39 -27.17 4.99 -5.26
CA GLY A 39 -25.87 5.61 -4.99
C GLY A 39 -24.68 4.68 -5.21
N ASN A 40 -24.88 3.52 -5.85
CA ASN A 40 -23.78 2.62 -6.18
C ASN A 40 -23.03 3.13 -7.41
N LEU A 41 -21.70 3.12 -7.34
CA LEU A 41 -20.83 3.50 -8.44
C LEU A 41 -20.98 2.53 -9.62
N LEU A 42 -21.23 3.06 -10.83
CA LEU A 42 -21.40 2.30 -12.07
C LEU A 42 -20.20 2.43 -12.99
N VAL A 43 -19.67 3.64 -13.16
CA VAL A 43 -18.49 3.91 -13.98
C VAL A 43 -17.63 4.91 -13.24
N HIS A 44 -16.34 4.61 -13.10
CA HIS A 44 -15.31 5.53 -12.63
C HIS A 44 -14.23 5.66 -13.70
N THR A 45 -14.06 6.85 -14.25
CA THR A 45 -13.00 7.15 -15.21
C THR A 45 -11.93 7.99 -14.53
N ARG A 46 -10.74 7.40 -14.39
CA ARG A 46 -9.58 8.05 -13.77
C ARG A 46 -9.01 9.14 -14.69
N ALA A 47 -8.26 10.08 -14.12
CA ALA A 47 -7.57 11.14 -14.88
C ALA A 47 -6.56 10.61 -15.92
N ASN A 48 -6.06 9.38 -15.71
CA ASN A 48 -5.18 8.69 -16.66
C ASN A 48 -5.91 7.93 -17.77
N GLY A 49 -7.24 7.96 -17.78
CA GLY A 49 -8.07 7.33 -18.81
C GLY A 49 -8.44 5.88 -18.56
N ILE A 50 -7.99 5.25 -17.47
CA ILE A 50 -8.53 3.93 -17.07
C ILE A 50 -9.99 4.09 -16.68
N GLU A 51 -10.84 3.20 -17.18
CA GLU A 51 -12.27 3.14 -16.86
C GLU A 51 -12.57 1.87 -16.07
N GLU A 52 -13.21 2.04 -14.91
CA GLU A 52 -13.71 0.95 -14.07
C GLU A 52 -15.24 0.93 -14.16
N VAL A 53 -15.80 -0.16 -14.67
CA VAL A 53 -17.24 -0.35 -14.80
C VAL A 53 -17.71 -1.39 -13.81
N SER A 54 -18.60 -1.00 -12.90
CA SER A 54 -19.20 -1.90 -11.92
C SER A 54 -20.66 -2.16 -12.26
N SER A 55 -21.08 -3.42 -12.11
CA SER A 55 -22.49 -3.81 -12.13
C SER A 55 -22.87 -4.43 -10.79
N TRP A 56 -24.15 -4.33 -10.44
CA TRP A 56 -24.68 -4.72 -9.13
C TRP A 56 -25.85 -5.68 -9.30
N TYR A 57 -26.00 -6.61 -8.36
CA TYR A 57 -27.16 -7.50 -8.33
C TYR A 57 -28.40 -6.73 -7.91
N PRO A 58 -29.56 -6.94 -8.57
CA PRO A 58 -30.81 -6.35 -8.12
C PRO A 58 -31.21 -6.94 -6.76
N ALA A 59 -32.04 -6.21 -6.00
CA ALA A 59 -32.53 -6.65 -4.70
C ALA A 59 -33.32 -7.97 -4.77
N SER A 60 -33.95 -8.27 -5.91
CA SER A 60 -34.62 -9.56 -6.16
C SER A 60 -33.67 -10.75 -6.31
N GLY A 61 -32.36 -10.52 -6.28
CA GLY A 61 -31.34 -11.52 -6.61
C GLY A 61 -31.28 -11.82 -8.11
N GLY A 62 -30.42 -12.77 -8.46
CA GLY A 62 -30.20 -13.23 -9.83
C GLY A 62 -29.27 -14.44 -9.86
N ASP A 63 -28.80 -14.82 -11.05
CA ASP A 63 -27.82 -15.90 -11.15
C ASP A 63 -26.54 -15.57 -10.36
N GLY A 64 -26.27 -16.36 -9.32
CA GLY A 64 -25.12 -16.17 -8.43
C GLY A 64 -25.33 -15.16 -7.31
N CYS A 65 -26.55 -14.70 -7.03
CA CYS A 65 -26.84 -13.92 -5.82
C CYS A 65 -28.28 -14.13 -5.36
N PRO A 66 -28.53 -14.53 -4.11
CA PRO A 66 -29.87 -14.58 -3.53
C PRO A 66 -30.55 -13.21 -3.51
N ALA A 67 -31.87 -13.22 -3.33
CA ALA A 67 -32.64 -12.00 -3.06
C ALA A 67 -32.26 -11.43 -1.70
N ASP A 68 -32.08 -10.11 -1.66
CA ASP A 68 -31.83 -9.37 -0.43
C ASP A 68 -33.15 -9.18 0.33
N ALA A 69 -33.22 -9.71 1.55
CA ALA A 69 -34.46 -9.69 2.35
C ALA A 69 -34.89 -8.27 2.76
N GLU A 70 -33.94 -7.32 2.82
CA GLU A 70 -34.19 -5.93 3.19
C GLU A 70 -34.40 -5.03 1.96
N GLY A 71 -34.26 -5.58 0.75
CA GLY A 71 -34.50 -4.88 -0.51
C GLY A 71 -33.33 -4.02 -0.98
N PHE A 72 -32.12 -4.25 -0.45
CA PHE A 72 -30.94 -3.46 -0.83
C PHE A 72 -30.29 -3.95 -2.13
N VAL A 73 -29.86 -2.99 -2.96
CA VAL A 73 -28.95 -3.20 -4.08
C VAL A 73 -27.55 -2.80 -3.59
N SER A 74 -26.79 -3.76 -3.07
CA SER A 74 -25.48 -3.51 -2.43
C SER A 74 -24.42 -4.55 -2.76
N ARG A 75 -24.77 -5.57 -3.57
CA ARG A 75 -23.89 -6.68 -3.92
C ARG A 75 -23.31 -6.46 -5.30
N VAL A 76 -22.00 -6.20 -5.36
CA VAL A 76 -21.28 -6.05 -6.63
C VAL A 76 -21.40 -7.37 -7.40
N LYS A 77 -21.79 -7.32 -8.66
CA LYS A 77 -21.85 -8.48 -9.55
C LYS A 77 -20.55 -8.65 -10.34
N GLU A 78 -20.08 -7.56 -10.92
CA GLU A 78 -18.90 -7.57 -11.80
C GLU A 78 -18.21 -6.21 -11.75
N LYS A 79 -16.87 -6.21 -11.72
CA LYS A 79 -16.02 -5.02 -11.92
C LYS A 79 -15.14 -5.24 -13.13
N VAL A 80 -15.23 -4.37 -14.13
CA VAL A 80 -14.44 -4.42 -15.36
C VAL A 80 -13.46 -3.26 -15.39
N VAL A 81 -12.18 -3.54 -15.47
CA VAL A 81 -11.11 -2.55 -15.65
C VAL A 81 -10.72 -2.52 -17.12
N LYS A 82 -11.04 -1.40 -17.78
CA LYS A 82 -10.67 -1.13 -19.17
C LYS A 82 -9.42 -0.25 -19.19
N PRO A 83 -8.34 -0.70 -19.86
CA PRO A 83 -7.14 0.11 -20.04
C PRO A 83 -7.43 1.43 -20.76
N ALA A 84 -6.64 2.45 -20.42
CA ALA A 84 -6.66 3.73 -21.12
C ALA A 84 -6.31 3.56 -22.61
N LEU A 85 -6.74 4.51 -23.44
CA LEU A 85 -6.34 4.55 -24.84
C LEU A 85 -4.82 4.77 -24.93
N SER A 86 -4.15 3.96 -25.73
CA SER A 86 -2.72 4.07 -26.01
C SER A 86 -2.43 3.74 -27.48
N SER A 87 -1.33 4.28 -28.01
CA SER A 87 -0.77 3.91 -29.31
C SER A 87 0.00 2.59 -29.29
N GLN A 88 0.22 2.02 -28.10
CA GLN A 88 0.95 0.77 -27.88
C GLN A 88 0.01 -0.45 -27.94
N PRO A 89 0.55 -1.68 -28.04
CA PRO A 89 -0.26 -2.90 -28.00
C PRO A 89 -1.29 -2.87 -26.86
N LYS A 90 -2.52 -3.23 -27.19
CA LYS A 90 -3.66 -3.11 -26.28
C LYS A 90 -3.43 -3.99 -25.06
N ALA A 91 -3.41 -3.37 -23.88
CA ALA A 91 -3.41 -4.09 -22.61
C ALA A 91 -4.74 -4.86 -22.45
N PRO A 92 -4.75 -5.97 -21.69
CA PRO A 92 -5.97 -6.76 -21.50
C PRO A 92 -7.00 -5.99 -20.67
N THR A 93 -8.28 -6.15 -21.03
CA THR A 93 -9.39 -5.75 -20.16
C THR A 93 -9.60 -6.87 -19.14
N LEU A 94 -9.61 -6.52 -17.86
CA LEU A 94 -9.82 -7.49 -16.79
C LEU A 94 -11.22 -7.35 -16.20
N SER A 95 -11.86 -8.46 -15.86
CA SER A 95 -13.16 -8.51 -15.19
C SER A 95 -13.06 -9.35 -13.92
N THR A 96 -13.56 -8.83 -12.80
CA THR A 96 -13.71 -9.56 -11.54
C THR A 96 -15.18 -9.78 -11.29
N ARG A 97 -15.62 -11.05 -11.27
CA ARG A 97 -17.02 -11.43 -11.05
C ARG A 97 -17.21 -12.00 -9.65
N TYR A 98 -18.28 -11.58 -9.00
CA TYR A 98 -18.62 -12.00 -7.64
C TYR A 98 -19.89 -12.83 -7.67
N ARG A 99 -19.91 -13.89 -6.88
CA ARG A 99 -21.13 -14.65 -6.56
C ARG A 99 -21.29 -14.72 -5.06
N TYR A 100 -22.52 -14.88 -4.63
CA TYR A 100 -22.95 -14.89 -3.25
C TYR A 100 -23.90 -16.04 -3.00
N ARG A 101 -24.02 -16.44 -1.73
CA ARG A 101 -24.93 -17.47 -1.28
C ARG A 101 -25.62 -17.07 0.02
N THR A 102 -26.76 -17.69 0.27
CA THR A 102 -27.46 -17.55 1.55
C THR A 102 -26.82 -18.46 2.59
N LEU A 103 -26.69 -17.95 3.81
CA LEU A 103 -26.38 -18.71 5.00
C LEU A 103 -27.51 -18.52 6.01
N PRO A 104 -28.04 -19.61 6.59
CA PRO A 104 -29.18 -19.55 7.51
C PRO A 104 -28.90 -18.68 8.73
N ALA A 105 -29.94 -18.11 9.33
CA ALA A 105 -29.82 -17.51 10.66
C ALA A 105 -29.48 -18.57 11.72
N LEU A 106 -28.96 -18.13 12.88
CA LEU A 106 -28.82 -19.02 14.04
C LEU A 106 -30.17 -19.60 14.45
N THR A 107 -30.20 -20.88 14.81
CA THR A 107 -31.42 -21.55 15.25
C THR A 107 -32.06 -20.78 16.40
N SER A 108 -33.37 -20.55 16.29
CA SER A 108 -34.15 -19.80 17.29
C SER A 108 -33.73 -18.34 17.52
N SER A 109 -32.92 -17.74 16.64
CA SER A 109 -32.56 -16.31 16.75
C SER A 109 -33.70 -15.37 16.37
N GLY A 110 -34.64 -15.81 15.53
CA GLY A 110 -35.69 -14.96 14.96
C GLY A 110 -35.17 -13.94 13.94
N LEU A 111 -33.90 -14.02 13.55
CA LEU A 111 -33.28 -13.18 12.52
C LEU A 111 -33.45 -13.81 11.14
N PRO A 112 -33.41 -13.00 10.06
CA PRO A 112 -33.40 -13.53 8.70
C PRO A 112 -32.04 -14.16 8.36
N ASP A 113 -32.06 -15.07 7.39
CA ASP A 113 -30.86 -15.58 6.74
C ASP A 113 -30.06 -14.42 6.13
N TRP A 114 -28.73 -14.57 6.04
CA TRP A 114 -27.87 -13.52 5.50
C TRP A 114 -27.08 -13.98 4.28
N ILE A 115 -26.64 -13.01 3.48
CA ILE A 115 -25.91 -13.25 2.25
C ILE A 115 -24.40 -13.12 2.51
N VAL A 116 -23.64 -14.14 2.13
CA VAL A 116 -22.17 -14.14 2.21
C VAL A 116 -21.56 -14.25 0.80
N PRO A 117 -20.36 -13.68 0.56
CA PRO A 117 -19.59 -13.96 -0.65
C PRO A 117 -19.37 -15.46 -0.82
N GLU A 118 -19.37 -15.97 -2.05
CA GLU A 118 -19.11 -17.38 -2.35
C GLU A 118 -17.89 -17.51 -3.26
N THR A 119 -17.89 -16.80 -4.39
CA THR A 119 -16.77 -16.83 -5.32
C THR A 119 -16.37 -15.44 -5.79
N GLU A 120 -15.08 -15.24 -5.99
CA GLU A 120 -14.50 -14.15 -6.76
C GLU A 120 -13.72 -14.74 -7.93
N THR A 121 -13.97 -14.30 -9.16
CA THR A 121 -13.32 -14.85 -10.36
C THR A 121 -12.76 -13.73 -11.22
N LEU A 122 -11.43 -13.70 -11.35
CA LEU A 122 -10.71 -12.79 -12.22
C LEU A 122 -10.58 -13.41 -13.62
N LEU A 123 -10.99 -12.62 -14.61
CA LEU A 123 -11.07 -13.00 -16.03
C LEU A 123 -10.32 -11.96 -16.87
N GLN A 124 -9.65 -12.42 -17.92
CA GLN A 124 -9.29 -11.57 -19.06
C GLN A 124 -10.42 -11.61 -20.09
N LEU A 125 -10.87 -10.44 -20.53
CA LEU A 125 -11.87 -10.28 -21.59
C LEU A 125 -11.16 -10.09 -22.93
N GLU A 126 -11.37 -11.02 -23.86
CA GLU A 126 -10.78 -10.98 -25.19
C GLU A 126 -11.58 -10.11 -26.16
N SER A 127 -10.91 -9.64 -27.22
CA SER A 127 -11.55 -8.76 -28.21
C SER A 127 -12.58 -9.48 -29.08
N ASP A 128 -12.54 -10.81 -29.14
CA ASP A 128 -13.52 -11.66 -29.84
C ASP A 128 -14.75 -12.02 -28.96
N GLY A 129 -14.79 -11.51 -27.72
CA GLY A 129 -15.86 -11.76 -26.75
C GLY A 129 -15.66 -13.02 -25.91
N THR A 130 -14.59 -13.78 -26.11
CA THR A 130 -14.22 -14.90 -25.23
C THR A 130 -13.63 -14.39 -23.90
N THR A 131 -13.59 -15.26 -22.89
CA THR A 131 -13.03 -14.95 -21.58
C THR A 131 -12.07 -16.03 -21.12
N VAL A 132 -10.94 -15.63 -20.55
CA VAL A 132 -9.94 -16.53 -19.96
C VAL A 132 -9.96 -16.35 -18.45
N GLU A 133 -10.19 -17.44 -17.69
CA GLU A 133 -10.09 -17.43 -16.23
C GLU A 133 -8.63 -17.37 -15.79
N LEU A 134 -8.28 -16.35 -15.02
CA LEU A 134 -6.94 -16.12 -14.49
C LEU A 134 -6.80 -16.64 -13.07
N GLN A 135 -7.78 -16.30 -12.22
CA GLN A 135 -7.79 -16.67 -10.82
C GLN A 135 -9.22 -16.82 -10.32
N LYS A 136 -9.44 -17.78 -9.42
CA LYS A 136 -10.72 -17.96 -8.75
C LYS A 136 -10.50 -18.20 -7.27
N THR A 137 -11.24 -17.46 -6.45
CA THR A 137 -11.30 -17.64 -5.00
C THR A 137 -12.67 -18.20 -4.64
N LEU A 138 -12.72 -19.28 -3.87
CA LEU A 138 -13.93 -19.89 -3.32
C LEU A 138 -13.87 -19.87 -1.79
N LEU A 139 -14.90 -19.28 -1.17
CA LEU A 139 -15.05 -19.21 0.28
C LEU A 139 -16.11 -20.21 0.74
N GLU A 140 -15.71 -21.16 1.60
CA GLU A 140 -16.62 -22.09 2.26
C GLU A 140 -16.82 -21.67 3.71
N TYR A 141 -18.08 -21.48 4.11
CA TYR A 141 -18.47 -21.09 5.47
C TYR A 141 -18.94 -22.28 6.28
N ILE A 142 -18.71 -22.23 7.59
CA ILE A 142 -19.23 -23.23 8.52
C ILE A 142 -20.74 -23.03 8.68
N ASN A 143 -21.51 -23.93 8.06
CA ASN A 143 -22.97 -23.93 8.11
C ASN A 143 -23.48 -24.88 9.21
N GLN A 144 -23.59 -24.36 10.44
CA GLN A 144 -24.07 -25.11 11.60
C GLN A 144 -24.93 -24.18 12.49
N PRO A 145 -26.19 -23.90 12.12
CA PRO A 145 -27.06 -22.95 12.83
C PRO A 145 -27.25 -23.20 14.33
N ASP A 146 -27.11 -24.46 14.75
CA ASP A 146 -27.22 -24.92 16.14
C ASP A 146 -25.92 -24.72 16.95
N THR A 147 -24.82 -24.30 16.33
CA THR A 147 -23.53 -24.05 16.99
C THR A 147 -23.12 -22.58 16.87
N PRO A 148 -23.66 -21.68 17.73
CA PRO A 148 -23.45 -20.23 17.62
C PRO A 148 -22.00 -19.77 17.51
N PHE A 149 -21.07 -20.49 18.13
CA PHE A 149 -19.65 -20.14 18.06
C PHE A 149 -19.04 -20.40 16.68
N GLN A 150 -19.45 -21.47 15.98
CA GLN A 150 -18.85 -21.89 14.72
C GLN A 150 -19.56 -21.29 13.51
N HIS A 151 -20.87 -21.17 13.58
CA HIS A 151 -21.70 -20.79 12.44
C HIS A 151 -21.30 -19.44 11.83
N GLY A 152 -21.24 -19.37 10.50
CA GLY A 152 -20.98 -18.11 9.80
C GLY A 152 -19.52 -17.77 9.60
N ARG A 153 -18.61 -18.51 10.22
CA ARG A 153 -17.18 -18.30 10.05
C ARG A 153 -16.68 -18.94 8.75
N THR A 154 -15.66 -18.35 8.14
CA THR A 154 -14.95 -18.95 7.00
C THR A 154 -14.25 -20.21 7.47
N GLY A 155 -14.63 -21.38 6.95
CA GLY A 155 -13.98 -22.66 7.23
C GLY A 155 -12.89 -22.99 6.22
N LYS A 156 -13.04 -22.59 4.95
CA LYS A 156 -12.00 -22.72 3.92
C LYS A 156 -11.99 -21.54 2.96
N ASN A 157 -10.79 -21.23 2.47
CA ASN A 157 -10.54 -20.40 1.31
C ASN A 157 -9.76 -21.24 0.28
N ILE A 158 -10.26 -21.35 -0.94
CA ILE A 158 -9.61 -22.08 -2.04
C ILE A 158 -9.27 -21.08 -3.14
N GLU A 159 -7.99 -20.93 -3.43
CA GLU A 159 -7.47 -20.07 -4.50
C GLU A 159 -6.96 -20.94 -5.64
N SER A 160 -7.65 -20.88 -6.78
CA SER A 160 -7.33 -21.59 -8.00
C SER A 160 -6.65 -20.66 -9.00
N MET A 161 -5.45 -21.03 -9.48
CA MET A 161 -4.75 -20.32 -10.56
C MET A 161 -4.30 -21.31 -11.62
N ASN A 162 -4.79 -21.14 -12.85
CA ASN A 162 -4.54 -22.05 -13.98
C ASN A 162 -4.77 -23.53 -13.63
N GLY A 163 -5.84 -23.82 -12.87
CA GLY A 163 -6.20 -25.17 -12.41
C GLY A 163 -5.37 -25.72 -11.25
N ASN A 164 -4.50 -24.92 -10.64
CA ASN A 164 -3.73 -25.29 -9.44
C ASN A 164 -4.38 -24.64 -8.21
N ASP A 165 -4.78 -25.46 -7.24
CA ASP A 165 -5.51 -25.00 -6.06
C ASP A 165 -4.59 -24.87 -4.85
N THR A 166 -4.64 -23.72 -4.18
CA THR A 166 -4.10 -23.54 -2.84
C THR A 166 -5.26 -23.43 -1.86
N VAL A 167 -5.28 -24.29 -0.85
CA VAL A 167 -6.39 -24.39 0.11
C VAL A 167 -5.94 -23.92 1.47
N THR A 168 -6.59 -22.90 2.03
CA THR A 168 -6.42 -22.48 3.42
C THR A 168 -7.62 -22.91 4.24
N VAL A 169 -7.39 -23.75 5.25
CA VAL A 169 -8.42 -24.25 6.18
C VAL A 169 -8.31 -23.50 7.50
N TYR A 170 -9.46 -23.12 8.06
CA TYR A 170 -9.57 -22.41 9.33
C TYR A 170 -10.36 -23.26 10.33
N GLU A 171 -9.76 -23.55 11.47
CA GLU A 171 -10.41 -24.26 12.57
C GLU A 171 -10.46 -23.37 13.80
N TYR A 172 -11.68 -23.17 14.33
CA TYR A 172 -11.93 -22.29 15.46
C TYR A 172 -12.23 -23.11 16.71
N SER A 173 -11.65 -22.72 17.84
CA SER A 173 -12.02 -23.28 19.14
C SER A 173 -12.04 -22.24 20.24
N ASN A 174 -12.94 -22.43 21.21
CA ASN A 174 -12.93 -21.70 22.47
C ASN A 174 -11.90 -22.35 23.40
N SER A 175 -11.14 -21.53 24.12
CA SER A 175 -10.15 -22.03 25.09
C SER A 175 -10.79 -22.45 26.42
N ASN A 176 -11.78 -23.36 26.42
CA ASN A 176 -12.61 -23.63 27.61
C ASN A 176 -12.26 -24.89 28.42
N SER A 177 -11.02 -25.40 28.42
CA SER A 177 -10.71 -26.48 29.37
C SER A 177 -9.30 -26.58 29.95
N LYS A 178 -8.24 -25.94 29.41
CA LYS A 178 -6.90 -25.89 30.07
C LYS A 178 -6.04 -24.65 29.78
N GLY A 179 -6.56 -23.60 29.13
CA GLY A 179 -5.73 -22.51 28.62
C GLY A 179 -6.40 -21.14 28.71
N LYS A 180 -6.25 -20.46 29.83
CA LYS A 180 -6.14 -18.98 29.78
C LYS A 180 -4.96 -18.66 28.85
N SER A 181 -4.95 -17.51 28.17
CA SER A 181 -3.66 -16.92 27.76
C SER A 181 -2.75 -17.01 28.98
N ARG A 182 -1.55 -17.60 28.85
CA ARG A 182 -0.61 -17.83 29.98
C ARG A 182 -0.34 -16.56 30.78
N GLN A 183 -0.69 -15.39 30.24
CA GLN A 183 -0.31 -14.08 30.76
C GLN A 183 -1.46 -13.08 30.97
N LEU A 184 -2.55 -13.12 30.20
CA LEU A 184 -3.53 -12.03 30.20
C LEU A 184 -4.89 -12.37 30.83
N GLU A 185 -5.15 -13.65 31.13
CA GLU A 185 -6.38 -14.12 31.79
C GLU A 185 -7.72 -13.68 31.13
N VAL A 186 -7.70 -13.23 29.88
CA VAL A 186 -8.90 -12.84 29.12
C VAL A 186 -9.50 -14.00 28.31
N PRO A 187 -10.80 -13.95 27.98
CA PRO A 187 -11.41 -14.88 27.03
C PRO A 187 -10.75 -14.77 25.65
N VAL A 188 -10.40 -15.90 25.07
CA VAL A 188 -9.72 -15.98 23.77
C VAL A 188 -10.36 -17.03 22.88
N GLN A 189 -10.21 -16.82 21.58
CA GLN A 189 -10.41 -17.86 20.57
C GLN A 189 -9.07 -18.30 20.02
N LEU A 190 -8.99 -19.58 19.67
CA LEU A 190 -7.89 -20.15 18.91
C LEU A 190 -8.33 -20.30 17.46
N ILE A 191 -7.46 -19.92 16.54
CA ILE A 191 -7.63 -20.05 15.10
C ILE A 191 -6.43 -20.84 14.58
N GLU A 192 -6.65 -22.10 14.22
CA GLU A 192 -5.66 -22.89 13.50
C GLU A 192 -5.88 -22.67 12.00
N ILE A 193 -4.83 -22.21 11.34
CA ILE A 193 -4.80 -21.84 9.92
C ILE A 193 -3.82 -22.79 9.26
N THR A 194 -4.30 -23.65 8.37
CA THR A 194 -3.47 -24.57 7.60
C THR A 194 -3.60 -24.25 6.12
N THR A 195 -2.50 -23.82 5.51
CA THR A 195 -2.41 -23.60 4.06
C THR A 195 -1.76 -24.81 3.42
N ILE A 196 -2.45 -25.38 2.43
CA ILE A 196 -2.05 -26.54 1.63
C ILE A 196 -1.82 -26.02 0.21
N GLY A 197 -0.57 -26.01 -0.23
CA GLY A 197 -0.21 -25.65 -1.59
C GLY A 197 -0.75 -26.65 -2.61
N PHE A 198 -0.76 -26.26 -3.88
CA PHE A 198 -1.18 -27.13 -4.99
C PHE A 198 -0.34 -28.42 -5.12
N ASP A 199 0.88 -28.39 -4.57
CA ASP A 199 1.82 -29.51 -4.49
C ASP A 199 1.60 -30.41 -3.26
N GLY A 200 0.63 -30.07 -2.40
CA GLY A 200 0.34 -30.75 -1.16
C GLY A 200 1.23 -30.34 0.03
N THR A 201 2.20 -29.44 -0.17
CA THR A 201 3.02 -28.89 0.91
C THR A 201 2.15 -28.11 1.88
N ARG A 202 2.46 -28.18 3.18
CA ARG A 202 1.62 -27.61 4.24
C ARG A 202 2.41 -26.68 5.13
N ILE A 203 1.81 -25.55 5.45
CA ILE A 203 2.24 -24.67 6.53
C ILE A 203 1.06 -24.44 7.47
N SER A 204 1.31 -24.53 8.76
CA SER A 204 0.29 -24.33 9.79
C SER A 204 0.70 -23.19 10.72
N LYS A 205 -0.30 -22.41 11.12
CA LYS A 205 -0.19 -21.28 12.02
C LYS A 205 -1.33 -21.35 13.03
N LEU A 206 -1.02 -21.20 14.31
CA LEU A 206 -2.02 -21.05 15.36
C LEU A 206 -2.02 -19.60 15.83
N GLN A 207 -3.20 -18.97 15.89
CA GLN A 207 -3.40 -17.66 16.48
C GLN A 207 -4.29 -17.74 17.71
N GLN A 208 -3.90 -17.07 18.77
CA GLN A 208 -4.76 -16.78 19.92
C GLN A 208 -5.21 -15.33 19.84
N GLN A 209 -6.53 -15.10 19.78
CA GLN A 209 -7.10 -13.77 19.64
C GLN A 209 -8.03 -13.46 20.81
N SER A 210 -7.93 -12.23 21.34
CA SER A 210 -8.83 -11.72 22.39
C SER A 210 -10.26 -11.63 21.86
N LEU A 211 -11.22 -12.25 22.58
CA LEU A 211 -12.65 -12.10 22.28
C LEU A 211 -13.20 -10.73 22.69
N LEU A 212 -12.46 -9.96 23.50
CA LEU A 212 -12.87 -8.64 23.97
C LEU A 212 -12.40 -7.52 23.05
N THR A 213 -11.17 -7.64 22.54
CA THR A 213 -10.49 -6.54 21.81
C THR A 213 -10.19 -6.89 20.35
N GLY A 214 -10.32 -8.15 19.94
CA GLY A 214 -9.93 -8.62 18.61
C GLY A 214 -8.42 -8.63 18.36
N GLN A 215 -7.59 -8.27 19.35
CA GLN A 215 -6.13 -8.28 19.21
C GLN A 215 -5.58 -9.71 19.21
N VAL A 216 -4.54 -9.96 18.41
CA VAL A 216 -3.78 -11.21 18.45
C VAL A 216 -2.87 -11.18 19.66
N LEU A 217 -3.01 -12.13 20.58
CA LEU A 217 -2.21 -12.22 21.81
C LEU A 217 -1.04 -13.19 21.65
N LEU A 218 -1.18 -14.20 20.80
CA LEU A 218 -0.13 -15.16 20.50
C LEU A 218 -0.24 -15.63 19.05
N THR A 219 0.90 -15.83 18.41
CA THR A 219 1.03 -16.56 17.15
C THR A 219 2.06 -17.67 17.33
N LEU A 220 1.73 -18.88 16.93
CA LEU A 220 2.68 -19.98 16.76
C LEU A 220 2.75 -20.30 15.28
N GLN A 221 3.91 -20.13 14.67
CA GLN A 221 4.13 -20.42 13.26
C GLN A 221 5.46 -21.17 13.12
N GLU A 222 5.43 -22.31 12.41
CA GLU A 222 6.63 -23.11 12.14
C GLU A 222 7.46 -23.46 13.40
N GLY A 223 6.78 -23.64 14.54
CA GLY A 223 7.41 -23.97 15.82
C GLY A 223 7.92 -22.77 16.64
N VAL A 224 7.78 -21.54 16.13
CA VAL A 224 8.17 -20.32 16.85
C VAL A 224 6.94 -19.60 17.40
N GLU A 225 6.89 -19.43 18.72
CA GLU A 225 5.88 -18.62 19.41
C GLU A 225 6.27 -17.14 19.41
N ILE A 226 5.32 -16.27 19.09
CA ILE A 226 5.40 -14.82 19.23
C ILE A 226 4.22 -14.37 20.09
N LEU A 227 4.52 -13.58 21.10
CA LEU A 227 3.59 -13.16 22.13
C LEU A 227 3.46 -11.65 22.13
N TYR A 228 2.24 -11.14 22.24
CA TYR A 228 1.92 -9.72 22.19
C TYR A 228 1.20 -9.27 23.46
N VAL A 229 1.64 -8.14 24.01
CA VAL A 229 1.04 -7.49 25.18
C VAL A 229 0.59 -6.09 24.79
N TYR A 230 -0.61 -5.73 25.22
CA TYR A 230 -1.24 -4.44 24.92
C TYR A 230 -1.58 -3.71 26.22
N ASP A 231 -1.63 -2.38 26.17
CA ASP A 231 -2.18 -1.57 27.25
C ASP A 231 -3.71 -1.44 27.19
N ALA A 232 -4.29 -0.72 28.15
CA ALA A 232 -5.74 -0.48 28.23
C ALA A 232 -6.31 0.35 27.06
N LEU A 233 -5.46 0.98 26.25
CA LEU A 233 -5.84 1.71 25.03
C LEU A 233 -5.62 0.86 23.77
N ASN A 234 -5.37 -0.45 23.92
CA ASN A 234 -5.08 -1.40 22.85
C ASN A 234 -3.80 -1.08 22.03
N ARG A 235 -2.82 -0.40 22.64
CA ARG A 235 -1.51 -0.16 22.01
C ARG A 235 -0.54 -1.26 22.40
N LEU A 236 0.27 -1.74 21.44
CA LEU A 236 1.29 -2.76 21.68
C LEU A 236 2.36 -2.22 22.64
N THR A 237 2.59 -2.89 23.76
CA THR A 237 3.60 -2.54 24.78
C THR A 237 4.74 -3.54 24.86
N LYS A 238 4.54 -4.78 24.41
CA LYS A 238 5.62 -5.77 24.34
C LYS A 238 5.34 -6.81 23.26
N GLU A 239 6.38 -7.16 22.52
CA GLU A 239 6.43 -8.34 21.65
C GLU A 239 7.57 -9.23 22.14
N THR A 240 7.33 -10.53 22.30
CA THR A 240 8.36 -11.51 22.67
C THR A 240 8.34 -12.68 21.71
N ILE A 241 9.48 -12.92 21.05
CA ILE A 241 9.75 -14.09 20.22
C ILE A 241 10.35 -15.18 21.11
N ALA A 242 9.88 -16.42 20.94
CA ALA A 242 10.30 -17.58 21.70
C ALA A 242 10.27 -17.41 23.24
N PRO A 243 9.14 -16.92 23.83
CA PRO A 243 8.98 -16.59 25.26
C PRO A 243 9.16 -17.77 26.24
N ASN A 244 9.26 -18.99 25.72
CA ASN A 244 9.42 -20.22 26.50
C ASN A 244 10.64 -21.04 26.07
N SER A 245 11.62 -20.42 25.38
CA SER A 245 12.85 -21.09 24.93
C SER A 245 13.76 -21.55 26.08
N GLY A 246 13.47 -21.11 27.32
CA GLY A 246 14.15 -21.56 28.53
C GLY A 246 15.65 -21.29 28.47
N SER A 247 16.48 -22.28 28.84
CA SER A 247 17.94 -22.16 28.85
C SER A 247 18.59 -22.11 27.46
N THR A 248 17.83 -22.25 26.37
CA THR A 248 18.38 -22.14 25.00
C THR A 248 18.66 -20.69 24.59
N GLY A 249 18.10 -19.71 25.30
CA GLY A 249 18.50 -18.30 25.19
C GLY A 249 18.04 -17.59 23.91
N TYR A 250 17.06 -18.14 23.19
CA TYR A 250 16.53 -17.55 21.95
C TYR A 250 15.41 -16.52 22.19
N GLU A 251 15.03 -16.28 23.45
CA GLU A 251 14.02 -15.28 23.78
C GLU A 251 14.52 -13.88 23.41
N ALA A 252 13.75 -13.18 22.57
CA ALA A 252 14.03 -11.81 22.17
C ALA A 252 12.76 -10.99 22.36
N SER A 253 12.86 -9.84 23.03
CA SER A 253 11.71 -8.97 23.28
C SER A 253 11.95 -7.56 22.77
N ARG A 254 10.90 -6.93 22.24
CA ARG A 254 10.83 -5.48 22.05
C ARG A 254 9.77 -4.91 22.98
N GLU A 255 10.07 -3.79 23.61
CA GLU A 255 9.16 -3.12 24.54
C GLU A 255 8.86 -1.72 24.03
N TYR A 256 7.62 -1.27 24.25
CA TYR A 256 7.11 0.02 23.81
C TYR A 256 6.48 0.74 25.00
N LEU A 257 6.94 1.96 25.28
CA LEU A 257 6.34 2.83 26.29
C LEU A 257 5.78 4.08 25.61
N TYR A 258 4.63 4.53 26.10
CA TYR A 258 3.94 5.70 25.58
C TYR A 258 3.65 6.69 26.70
N THR A 259 4.13 7.92 26.55
CA THR A 259 3.83 9.03 27.45
C THR A 259 2.84 9.96 26.76
N LEU A 260 1.68 10.17 27.37
CA LEU A 260 0.65 11.10 26.89
C LEU A 260 0.74 12.43 27.63
N CYS A 261 0.34 13.51 26.97
CA CYS A 261 0.24 14.83 27.60
C CYS A 261 -1.11 14.97 28.32
N SER A 262 -1.07 15.48 29.56
CA SER A 262 -2.23 15.80 30.39
C SER A 262 -2.20 17.24 30.95
N ALA A 263 -1.07 17.93 30.81
CA ALA A 263 -0.87 19.31 31.26
C ALA A 263 -0.09 20.13 30.22
N PRO A 264 -0.20 21.48 30.23
CA PRO A 264 0.63 22.35 29.40
C PRO A 264 2.12 22.07 29.60
N GLN A 265 2.92 22.23 28.54
CA GLN A 265 4.38 22.01 28.51
C GLN A 265 4.84 20.54 28.60
N GLN A 266 3.93 19.58 28.80
CA GLN A 266 4.28 18.16 28.60
C GLN A 266 4.43 17.87 27.11
N GLN A 267 5.32 16.94 26.79
CA GLN A 267 5.51 16.42 25.43
C GLN A 267 5.05 14.96 25.37
N ALA A 268 4.50 14.58 24.23
CA ALA A 268 4.13 13.20 23.99
C ALA A 268 5.40 12.45 23.56
N GLU A 269 5.55 11.22 24.02
CA GLU A 269 6.78 10.46 23.81
C GLU A 269 6.47 9.01 23.52
N GLN A 270 7.29 8.43 22.66
CA GLN A 270 7.37 6.99 22.46
C GLN A 270 8.79 6.52 22.81
N VAL A 271 8.89 5.44 23.55
CA VAL A 271 10.17 4.78 23.83
C VAL A 271 10.11 3.35 23.29
N VAL A 272 11.07 2.98 22.45
CA VAL A 272 11.26 1.62 21.95
C VAL A 272 12.51 1.04 22.58
N ILE A 273 12.41 -0.11 23.21
CA ILE A 273 13.54 -0.88 23.73
C ILE A 273 13.68 -2.12 22.87
N ASP A 274 14.80 -2.26 22.16
CA ASP A 274 15.02 -3.39 21.27
C ASP A 274 15.47 -4.67 22.02
N ALA A 275 15.63 -5.77 21.28
CA ALA A 275 16.04 -7.05 21.85
C ALA A 275 17.46 -7.03 22.47
N ARG A 276 18.29 -6.05 22.12
CA ARG A 276 19.62 -5.82 22.71
C ARG A 276 19.57 -4.86 23.90
N LYS A 277 18.36 -4.47 24.33
CA LYS A 277 18.09 -3.51 25.40
C LYS A 277 18.52 -2.07 25.09
N VAL A 278 18.72 -1.75 23.81
CA VAL A 278 18.97 -0.38 23.38
C VAL A 278 17.65 0.37 23.30
N LYS A 279 17.62 1.54 23.90
CA LYS A 279 16.47 2.43 23.98
C LYS A 279 16.58 3.53 22.94
N THR A 280 15.51 3.71 22.17
CA THR A 280 15.28 4.91 21.35
C THR A 280 14.06 5.64 21.90
N ARG A 281 14.20 6.93 22.19
CA ARG A 281 13.11 7.81 22.64
C ARG A 281 12.81 8.83 21.55
N SER A 282 11.58 8.86 21.07
CA SER A 282 11.08 9.85 20.12
C SER A 282 10.10 10.78 20.82
N VAL A 283 10.36 12.09 20.75
CA VAL A 283 9.52 13.14 21.32
C VAL A 283 8.74 13.81 20.21
N MET A 284 7.45 14.02 20.45
CA MET A 284 6.52 14.51 19.44
C MET A 284 5.96 15.89 19.79
N ASP A 285 5.62 16.65 18.76
CA ASP A 285 4.79 17.84 18.90
C ASP A 285 3.28 17.52 18.95
N GLY A 286 2.45 18.55 19.05
CA GLY A 286 0.99 18.41 19.14
C GLY A 286 0.31 17.86 17.88
N LEU A 287 1.04 17.73 16.75
CA LEU A 287 0.55 17.10 15.52
C LEU A 287 1.05 15.65 15.37
N GLY A 288 1.76 15.13 16.38
CA GLY A 288 2.30 13.76 16.39
C GLY A 288 3.57 13.58 15.57
N ARG A 289 4.28 14.67 15.24
CA ARG A 289 5.54 14.62 14.47
C ARG A 289 6.73 14.56 15.40
N ALA A 290 7.71 13.72 15.08
CA ALA A 290 8.95 13.64 15.84
C ALA A 290 9.75 14.94 15.70
N ILE A 291 10.04 15.60 16.82
CA ILE A 291 10.87 16.82 16.86
C ILE A 291 12.26 16.55 17.43
N LEU A 292 12.43 15.42 18.12
CA LEU A 292 13.67 15.01 18.75
C LEU A 292 13.68 13.49 18.91
N GLU A 293 14.81 12.87 18.60
CA GLU A 293 15.08 11.48 18.91
C GLU A 293 16.39 11.32 19.67
N GLU A 294 16.37 10.46 20.68
CA GLU A 294 17.51 10.12 21.51
C GLU A 294 17.74 8.62 21.54
N ARG A 295 18.99 8.21 21.75
CA ARG A 295 19.38 6.80 21.87
C ARG A 295 20.39 6.59 23.00
N ASP A 296 20.26 5.49 23.73
CA ASP A 296 21.27 5.04 24.70
C ASP A 296 22.28 4.05 24.08
N HIS A 297 23.19 3.50 24.89
CA HIS A 297 24.29 2.62 24.46
C HIS A 297 25.27 3.25 23.46
N ILE A 298 25.32 4.59 23.40
CA ILE A 298 26.32 5.35 22.62
C ILE A 298 27.60 5.56 23.44
N ASP A 299 27.47 5.83 24.74
CA ASP A 299 28.59 5.88 25.69
C ASP A 299 28.86 4.47 26.23
N SER A 300 30.03 3.89 25.91
CA SER A 300 30.38 2.55 26.39
C SER A 300 30.66 2.51 27.89
N SER A 301 31.06 3.64 28.48
CA SER A 301 31.33 3.77 29.92
C SER A 301 30.04 3.95 30.74
N ASN A 302 28.99 4.49 30.11
CA ASN A 302 27.67 4.63 30.73
C ASN A 302 26.53 4.37 29.73
N PRO A 303 26.22 3.09 29.43
CA PRO A 303 25.29 2.71 28.38
C PRO A 303 23.83 3.16 28.58
N ALA A 304 23.48 3.67 29.77
CA ALA A 304 22.13 4.15 30.06
C ALA A 304 21.91 5.64 29.72
N VAL A 305 22.98 6.38 29.37
CA VAL A 305 22.88 7.80 29.01
C VAL A 305 22.25 7.92 27.63
N MET A 306 21.20 8.73 27.54
CA MET A 306 20.54 9.09 26.29
C MET A 306 21.32 10.20 25.60
N HIS A 307 21.59 10.03 24.31
CA HIS A 307 22.19 11.04 23.45
C HIS A 307 21.21 11.37 22.34
N MET A 308 21.02 12.67 22.07
CA MET A 308 20.23 13.12 20.92
C MET A 308 20.92 12.67 19.64
N ILE A 309 20.18 11.96 18.78
CA ILE A 309 20.66 11.47 17.47
C ILE A 309 19.99 12.20 16.32
N HIS A 310 18.82 12.81 16.54
CA HIS A 310 18.09 13.55 15.54
C HIS A 310 17.25 14.68 16.17
N SER A 311 17.08 15.78 15.44
CA SER A 311 16.12 16.84 15.77
C SER A 311 15.52 17.44 14.51
N ALA A 312 14.21 17.72 14.52
CA ALA A 312 13.48 18.28 13.39
C ALA A 312 12.70 19.53 13.81
N HIS A 313 12.71 20.55 12.96
CA HIS A 313 11.94 21.77 13.13
C HIS A 313 10.99 21.96 11.97
N TYR A 314 9.74 22.26 12.30
CA TYR A 314 8.69 22.40 11.31
C TYR A 314 8.18 23.83 11.22
N ASN A 315 7.79 24.26 10.02
CA ASN A 315 7.13 25.53 9.81
C ASN A 315 5.61 25.44 10.06
N ALA A 316 4.92 26.59 9.97
CA ALA A 316 3.47 26.69 10.18
C ALA A 316 2.62 25.95 9.12
N TRP A 317 3.23 25.54 8.00
CA TRP A 317 2.59 24.83 6.89
C TRP A 317 2.76 23.31 7.01
N ASN A 318 3.20 22.85 8.18
CA ASN A 318 3.45 21.44 8.48
C ASN A 318 4.69 20.84 7.80
N ASN A 319 5.53 21.65 7.15
CA ASN A 319 6.72 21.20 6.45
C ASN A 319 7.95 21.19 7.35
N VAL A 320 8.90 20.27 7.11
CA VAL A 320 10.22 20.31 7.77
C VAL A 320 10.98 21.53 7.27
N GLN A 321 11.35 22.46 8.14
CA GLN A 321 12.17 23.61 7.77
C GLN A 321 13.66 23.25 7.76
N TYR A 322 14.08 22.50 8.77
CA TYR A 322 15.41 21.91 8.86
C TYR A 322 15.40 20.75 9.84
N GLU A 323 16.36 19.86 9.66
CA GLU A 323 16.64 18.78 10.60
C GLU A 323 18.14 18.69 10.85
N THR A 324 18.52 17.97 11.90
CA THR A 324 19.91 17.80 12.28
C THR A 324 20.11 16.40 12.83
N ASP A 325 21.04 15.67 12.22
CA ASP A 325 21.51 14.37 12.69
C ASP A 325 22.82 14.53 13.44
N TYR A 326 22.96 13.81 14.55
CA TYR A 326 24.11 13.88 15.44
C TYR A 326 24.82 12.54 15.44
N ASP A 327 26.06 12.52 14.97
CA ASP A 327 26.90 11.33 14.97
C ASP A 327 27.80 11.31 16.20
N TRP A 328 27.80 10.18 16.90
CA TRP A 328 28.48 10.00 18.16
C TRP A 328 29.38 8.78 18.11
N PHE A 329 30.54 8.90 18.74
CA PHE A 329 31.44 7.79 19.02
C PHE A 329 31.88 7.87 20.48
N ASP A 330 31.46 6.89 21.29
CA ASP A 330 31.87 6.72 22.68
C ASP A 330 31.79 8.00 23.52
N ASN A 331 30.58 8.56 23.65
CA ASN A 331 30.27 9.83 24.35
C ASN A 331 30.87 11.10 23.71
N GLN A 332 31.56 10.98 22.56
CA GLN A 332 32.03 12.12 21.80
C GLN A 332 31.14 12.36 20.58
N GLN A 333 30.48 13.52 20.50
CA GLN A 333 29.81 13.96 19.28
C GLN A 333 30.87 14.29 18.23
N LEU A 334 30.96 13.49 17.18
CA LEU A 334 31.97 13.63 16.13
C LEU A 334 31.52 14.56 15.03
N PHE A 335 30.29 14.38 14.55
CA PHE A 335 29.73 15.11 13.42
C PHE A 335 28.30 15.54 13.69
N THR A 336 27.89 16.59 12.99
CA THR A 336 26.53 17.10 13.04
C THR A 336 26.16 17.54 11.64
N THR A 337 25.22 16.83 11.04
CA THR A 337 24.79 17.11 9.67
C THR A 337 23.47 17.84 9.75
N ARG A 338 23.44 19.08 9.29
CA ARG A 338 22.20 19.86 9.22
C ARG A 338 21.74 19.98 7.78
N SER A 339 20.48 19.62 7.55
CA SER A 339 19.80 19.82 6.27
C SER A 339 18.72 20.88 6.42
N THR A 340 18.68 21.85 5.52
CA THR A 340 17.60 22.85 5.43
C THR A 340 16.79 22.66 4.16
N TYR A 341 15.48 22.86 4.26
CA TYR A 341 14.53 22.53 3.21
C TYR A 341 13.80 23.79 2.72
N ALA A 342 13.73 23.94 1.40
CA ALA A 342 12.88 24.92 0.74
C ALA A 342 11.74 24.20 0.00
N TYR A 343 10.64 24.91 -0.17
CA TYR A 343 9.42 24.41 -0.81
C TYR A 343 9.03 25.36 -1.94
N ASP A 344 8.45 24.83 -3.01
CA ASP A 344 7.89 25.62 -4.09
C ASP A 344 6.48 26.13 -3.76
N ASP A 345 5.89 26.89 -4.69
CA ASP A 345 4.55 27.48 -4.54
C ASP A 345 3.42 26.42 -4.51
N TRP A 346 3.73 25.15 -4.84
CA TRP A 346 2.82 24.01 -4.70
C TRP A 346 2.96 23.30 -3.34
N ASN A 347 3.77 23.86 -2.43
CA ASN A 347 4.13 23.29 -1.15
C ASN A 347 4.86 21.93 -1.27
N VAL A 348 5.61 21.72 -2.36
CA VAL A 348 6.45 20.55 -2.59
C VAL A 348 7.90 20.91 -2.26
N GLN A 349 8.63 20.01 -1.59
CA GLN A 349 10.04 20.21 -1.27
C GLN A 349 10.85 20.37 -2.57
N SER A 350 11.47 21.53 -2.75
CA SER A 350 12.16 21.89 -3.98
C SER A 350 13.67 21.96 -3.86
N VAL A 351 14.19 22.27 -2.66
CA VAL A 351 15.65 22.35 -2.43
C VAL A 351 16.00 21.75 -1.07
N VAL A 352 17.02 20.89 -1.05
CA VAL A 352 17.71 20.45 0.17
C VAL A 352 19.10 21.06 0.17
N THR A 353 19.44 21.82 1.21
CA THR A 353 20.78 22.39 1.38
C THR A 353 21.46 21.72 2.56
N THR A 354 22.65 21.16 2.34
CA THR A 354 23.47 20.58 3.41
C THR A 354 24.24 21.68 4.15
N ASP A 355 24.82 21.33 5.29
CA ASP A 355 25.71 22.16 6.11
C ASP A 355 26.97 22.64 5.35
N HIS A 356 27.43 21.87 4.37
CA HIS A 356 28.50 22.24 3.45
C HIS A 356 28.05 23.16 2.30
N GLY A 357 26.77 23.55 2.27
CA GLY A 357 26.20 24.45 1.27
C GLY A 357 25.88 23.80 -0.07
N VAL A 358 26.03 22.46 -0.20
CA VAL A 358 25.63 21.75 -1.43
C VAL A 358 24.11 21.69 -1.48
N GLN A 359 23.54 22.01 -2.64
CA GLN A 359 22.10 22.09 -2.84
C GLN A 359 21.64 21.03 -3.84
N THR A 360 20.68 20.21 -3.43
CA THR A 360 19.95 19.30 -4.31
C THR A 360 18.61 19.94 -4.66
N HIS A 361 18.40 20.20 -5.94
CA HIS A 361 17.20 20.82 -6.48
C HIS A 361 16.31 19.77 -7.15
N GLN A 362 15.01 19.85 -6.90
CA GLN A 362 13.98 19.05 -7.55
C GLN A 362 12.72 19.89 -7.71
N TYR A 363 12.42 20.32 -8.93
CA TYR A 363 11.23 21.12 -9.24
C TYR A 363 10.22 20.26 -9.97
N TYR A 364 8.95 20.44 -9.63
CA TYR A 364 7.82 19.77 -10.27
C TYR A 364 6.89 20.81 -10.89
N ASP A 365 6.85 20.85 -12.21
CA ASP A 365 5.87 21.62 -12.96
C ASP A 365 4.68 20.71 -13.30
N PRO A 366 3.51 20.90 -12.65
CA PRO A 366 2.34 20.08 -12.93
C PRO A 366 1.67 20.43 -14.26
N ILE A 367 2.10 21.45 -15.02
CA ILE A 367 1.42 21.92 -16.24
C ILE A 367 2.13 21.41 -17.50
N GLY A 368 3.46 21.50 -17.53
CA GLY A 368 4.26 21.19 -18.70
C GLY A 368 4.60 22.42 -19.53
N ASN A 369 5.04 22.20 -20.78
CA ASN A 369 5.53 23.24 -21.69
C ASN A 369 4.93 23.09 -23.09
N GLU A 370 5.40 23.88 -24.06
CA GLU A 370 4.89 23.85 -25.45
C GLU A 370 5.11 22.49 -26.15
N GLU A 371 6.15 21.74 -25.77
CA GLU A 371 6.48 20.43 -26.36
C GLU A 371 5.76 19.27 -25.65
N HIS A 372 5.38 19.44 -24.38
CA HIS A 372 4.79 18.39 -23.55
C HIS A 372 3.65 18.91 -22.68
N ASN A 373 2.43 18.46 -22.99
CA ASN A 373 1.23 18.74 -22.22
C ASN A 373 1.07 17.72 -21.07
N GLY A 374 1.88 17.86 -20.03
CA GLY A 374 1.87 16.99 -18.86
C GLY A 374 2.96 17.38 -17.88
N PRO A 375 3.00 16.75 -16.69
CA PRO A 375 3.95 17.13 -15.66
C PRO A 375 5.41 16.99 -16.10
N ILE A 376 6.26 17.92 -15.68
CA ILE A 376 7.69 17.92 -15.93
C ILE A 376 8.42 18.03 -14.59
N GLN A 377 9.40 17.16 -14.38
CA GLN A 377 10.28 17.21 -13.22
C GLN A 377 11.68 17.61 -13.66
N SER A 378 12.27 18.61 -13.02
CA SER A 378 13.66 19.02 -13.23
C SER A 378 14.48 18.77 -11.97
N ALA A 379 15.67 18.18 -12.11
CA ALA A 379 16.53 17.90 -10.95
C ALA A 379 18.00 18.16 -11.27
N TRP A 380 18.75 18.66 -10.28
CA TRP A 380 20.20 18.85 -10.35
C TRP A 380 20.82 19.01 -8.95
N VAL A 381 22.15 18.95 -8.88
CA VAL A 381 22.92 19.32 -7.69
C VAL A 381 23.80 20.52 -8.02
N GLN A 382 23.97 21.44 -7.08
CA GLN A 382 24.89 22.57 -7.23
C GLN A 382 25.69 22.90 -5.97
N SER A 383 26.87 23.51 -6.14
CA SER A 383 27.64 24.08 -5.03
C SER A 383 26.99 25.37 -4.50
N GLY A 384 27.24 25.71 -3.23
CA GLY A 384 26.70 26.92 -2.59
C GLY A 384 27.50 28.21 -2.84
N GLU A 385 28.43 28.19 -3.79
CA GLU A 385 29.28 29.33 -4.14
C GLU A 385 28.51 30.35 -5.00
N ALA A 386 29.03 31.60 -5.11
CA ALA A 386 28.37 32.65 -5.90
C ALA A 386 28.23 32.28 -7.39
N GLU A 387 29.18 31.52 -7.92
CA GLU A 387 29.14 30.90 -9.25
C GLU A 387 28.99 29.39 -9.06
N PRO A 388 27.76 28.85 -9.01
CA PRO A 388 27.52 27.47 -8.64
C PRO A 388 27.99 26.49 -9.73
N LEU A 389 28.69 25.44 -9.30
CA LEU A 389 29.01 24.30 -10.15
C LEU A 389 27.81 23.35 -10.18
N ILE A 390 27.15 23.26 -11.34
CA ILE A 390 25.95 22.42 -11.53
C ILE A 390 26.35 21.07 -12.10
N SER A 391 25.80 19.99 -11.53
CA SER A 391 25.99 18.62 -11.98
C SER A 391 24.68 17.83 -11.98
N GLY A 392 24.61 16.78 -12.79
CA GLY A 392 23.48 15.85 -12.84
C GLY A 392 22.16 16.47 -13.28
N ARG A 393 22.20 17.57 -14.05
CA ARG A 393 20.98 18.27 -14.49
C ARG A 393 20.17 17.39 -15.44
N SER A 394 18.89 17.24 -15.14
CA SER A 394 17.94 16.46 -15.95
C SER A 394 16.55 17.06 -15.98
N GLU A 395 15.82 16.77 -17.05
CA GLU A 395 14.40 17.10 -17.23
C GLU A 395 13.63 15.82 -17.61
N THR A 396 12.64 15.47 -16.81
CA THR A 396 11.81 14.26 -16.96
C THR A 396 10.38 14.66 -17.27
N TRP A 397 9.88 14.27 -18.44
CA TRP A 397 8.49 14.46 -18.84
C TRP A 397 7.68 13.25 -18.42
N LEU A 398 6.59 13.46 -17.68
CA LEU A 398 5.75 12.40 -17.14
C LEU A 398 4.42 12.28 -17.92
N ASN A 399 3.93 11.06 -18.08
CA ASN A 399 2.56 10.82 -18.50
C ASN A 399 1.57 10.92 -17.33
N MET A 400 0.30 10.71 -17.62
CA MET A 400 -0.79 10.70 -16.65
C MET A 400 -0.74 9.56 -15.62
N PHE A 401 0.13 8.57 -15.81
CA PHE A 401 0.43 7.54 -14.81
C PHE A 401 1.59 7.92 -13.89
N GLY A 402 2.14 9.13 -14.03
CA GLY A 402 3.33 9.57 -13.30
C GLY A 402 4.62 8.87 -13.76
N LYS A 403 4.63 8.28 -14.97
CA LYS A 403 5.78 7.55 -15.51
C LYS A 403 6.51 8.36 -16.59
N PRO A 404 7.84 8.27 -16.67
CA PRO A 404 8.64 9.07 -17.59
C PRO A 404 8.38 8.69 -19.05
N VAL A 405 7.90 9.61 -19.89
CA VAL A 405 7.84 9.42 -21.36
C VAL A 405 9.11 9.89 -22.04
N LYS A 406 9.84 10.80 -21.42
CA LYS A 406 11.13 11.32 -21.90
C LYS A 406 11.99 11.76 -20.73
N ILE A 407 13.27 11.44 -20.75
CA ILE A 407 14.27 11.96 -19.81
C ILE A 407 15.37 12.60 -20.64
N LYS A 408 15.64 13.89 -20.40
CA LYS A 408 16.72 14.65 -21.03
C LYS A 408 17.84 14.85 -20.01
N SER A 409 19.07 14.51 -20.39
CA SER A 409 20.27 14.92 -19.67
C SER A 409 20.73 16.27 -20.20
N GLN A 410 21.09 17.19 -19.31
CA GLN A 410 21.46 18.56 -19.65
C GLN A 410 22.82 18.92 -19.08
N ASN A 411 23.53 19.83 -19.76
CA ASN A 411 24.71 20.45 -19.18
C ASN A 411 24.33 21.51 -18.12
N ALA A 412 25.33 22.09 -17.45
CA ALA A 412 25.12 23.14 -16.44
C ALA A 412 24.28 24.33 -16.97
N ALA A 413 24.46 24.70 -18.24
CA ALA A 413 23.71 25.78 -18.89
C ALA A 413 22.28 25.39 -19.33
N GLY A 414 21.82 24.17 -19.02
CA GLY A 414 20.48 23.68 -19.40
C GLY A 414 20.36 23.25 -20.87
N LYS A 415 21.48 23.11 -21.59
CA LYS A 415 21.46 22.59 -22.96
C LYS A 415 21.35 21.07 -22.93
N ASP A 416 20.36 20.53 -23.65
CA ASP A 416 20.17 19.10 -23.85
C ASP A 416 21.44 18.45 -24.45
N LEU A 417 21.90 17.37 -23.81
CA LEU A 417 23.05 16.56 -24.22
C LEU A 417 22.62 15.23 -24.82
N SER A 418 21.65 14.57 -24.19
CA SER A 418 21.09 13.29 -24.61
C SER A 418 19.66 13.15 -24.12
N SER A 419 18.92 12.22 -24.71
CA SER A 419 17.57 11.89 -24.24
C SER A 419 17.26 10.42 -24.43
N GLN A 420 16.50 9.85 -23.50
CA GLN A 420 15.85 8.55 -23.63
C GLN A 420 14.33 8.74 -23.59
N SER A 421 13.58 7.83 -24.20
CA SER A 421 12.12 7.90 -24.28
C SER A 421 11.44 6.56 -24.03
N PHE A 422 10.21 6.59 -23.53
CA PHE A 422 9.46 5.41 -23.15
C PHE A 422 8.03 5.48 -23.68
N LEU A 423 7.51 4.33 -24.09
CA LEU A 423 6.12 4.16 -24.50
C LEU A 423 5.44 3.17 -23.55
N TYR A 424 4.15 3.42 -23.29
CA TYR A 424 3.37 2.66 -22.31
C TYR A 424 2.05 2.18 -22.90
N ASP A 425 1.60 1.00 -22.48
CA ASP A 425 0.23 0.54 -22.77
C ASP A 425 -0.83 1.24 -21.90
N GLY A 426 -2.09 0.89 -22.13
CA GLY A 426 -3.24 1.48 -21.43
C GLY A 426 -3.31 1.19 -19.92
N LEU A 427 -2.46 0.31 -19.39
CA LEU A 427 -2.31 0.07 -17.94
C LEU A 427 -1.05 0.75 -17.38
N GLY A 428 -0.36 1.54 -18.21
CA GLY A 428 0.86 2.24 -17.84
C GLY A 428 2.08 1.31 -17.77
N ARG A 429 2.09 0.14 -18.43
CA ARG A 429 3.27 -0.76 -18.46
C ARG A 429 4.18 -0.38 -19.62
N CYS A 430 5.49 -0.33 -19.40
CA CYS A 430 6.45 0.15 -20.40
C CYS A 430 6.59 -0.87 -21.53
N THR A 431 6.16 -0.57 -22.74
CA THR A 431 6.22 -1.49 -23.90
C THR A 431 7.42 -1.25 -24.79
N GLU A 432 7.99 -0.05 -24.78
CA GLU A 432 9.19 0.29 -25.53
C GLU A 432 10.01 1.32 -24.75
N GLN A 433 11.33 1.11 -24.70
CA GLN A 433 12.32 2.07 -24.24
C GLN A 433 13.29 2.33 -25.39
N THR A 434 13.60 3.59 -25.64
CA THR A 434 14.66 4.02 -26.56
C THR A 434 15.73 4.74 -25.75
N ASP A 435 16.97 4.25 -25.79
CA ASP A 435 18.10 4.83 -25.05
C ASP A 435 18.67 6.08 -25.76
N GLU A 436 19.68 6.69 -25.15
CA GLU A 436 20.37 7.88 -25.64
C GLU A 436 21.08 7.68 -26.99
N SER A 437 21.40 6.43 -27.33
CA SER A 437 22.01 6.03 -28.61
C SER A 437 20.97 5.62 -29.65
N ASN A 438 19.69 5.86 -29.37
CA ASN A 438 18.54 5.51 -30.21
C ASN A 438 18.37 3.98 -30.41
N HIS A 439 18.88 3.18 -29.47
CA HIS A 439 18.64 1.75 -29.44
C HIS A 439 17.32 1.44 -28.76
N LYS A 440 16.54 0.54 -29.38
CA LYS A 440 15.19 0.20 -28.92
C LYS A 440 15.16 -1.13 -28.19
N THR A 441 14.58 -1.13 -26.99
CA THR A 441 14.24 -2.32 -26.24
C THR A 441 12.72 -2.40 -26.09
N GLN A 442 12.12 -3.54 -26.42
CA GLN A 442 10.67 -3.73 -26.36
C GLN A 442 10.30 -4.77 -25.31
N PHE A 443 9.19 -4.55 -24.62
CA PHE A 443 8.70 -5.40 -23.56
C PHE A 443 7.25 -5.82 -23.82
N SER A 444 6.91 -7.04 -23.40
CA SER A 444 5.53 -7.52 -23.41
C SER A 444 5.19 -8.16 -22.07
N TYR A 445 3.90 -8.12 -21.73
CA TYR A 445 3.39 -8.54 -20.44
C TYR A 445 2.26 -9.55 -20.60
N ASP A 446 2.07 -10.40 -19.60
CA ASP A 446 0.86 -11.22 -19.48
C ASP A 446 -0.30 -10.46 -18.80
N ALA A 447 -1.38 -11.19 -18.51
CA ALA A 447 -2.60 -10.68 -17.88
C ALA A 447 -2.40 -10.19 -16.44
N TRP A 448 -1.43 -10.77 -15.72
CA TRP A 448 -1.06 -10.38 -14.36
C TRP A 448 -0.03 -9.24 -14.34
N SER A 449 0.25 -8.64 -15.50
CA SER A 449 1.23 -7.56 -15.66
C SER A 449 2.68 -7.96 -15.38
N ARG A 450 3.02 -9.23 -15.58
CA ARG A 450 4.39 -9.74 -15.47
C ARG A 450 5.11 -9.71 -16.81
N MET A 451 6.39 -9.37 -16.82
CA MET A 451 7.17 -9.22 -18.06
C MET A 451 7.54 -10.57 -18.71
N VAL A 452 6.78 -10.99 -19.74
CA VAL A 452 7.02 -12.28 -20.43
C VAL A 452 8.08 -12.24 -21.54
N SER A 453 8.41 -11.06 -22.08
CA SER A 453 9.43 -10.93 -23.13
C SER A 453 10.15 -9.60 -23.07
N THR A 454 11.46 -9.64 -23.38
CA THR A 454 12.29 -8.47 -23.65
C THR A 454 12.99 -8.69 -24.98
N ARG A 455 12.74 -7.83 -25.97
CA ARG A 455 13.47 -7.80 -27.24
C ARG A 455 14.52 -6.68 -27.17
N LEU A 456 15.80 -7.05 -27.25
CA LEU A 456 16.92 -6.12 -27.19
C LEU A 456 17.17 -5.44 -28.55
N PRO A 457 18.00 -4.38 -28.60
CA PRO A 457 18.29 -3.65 -29.83
C PRO A 457 18.91 -4.47 -30.96
N ASP A 458 19.66 -5.52 -30.62
CA ASP A 458 20.24 -6.48 -31.55
C ASP A 458 19.23 -7.53 -32.06
N SER A 459 17.94 -7.35 -31.74
CA SER A 459 16.82 -8.26 -32.02
C SER A 459 16.82 -9.57 -31.24
N SER A 460 17.78 -9.82 -30.35
CA SER A 460 17.74 -10.96 -29.44
C SER A 460 16.54 -10.84 -28.48
N VAL A 461 15.97 -11.98 -28.09
CA VAL A 461 14.75 -12.03 -27.28
C VAL A 461 14.98 -12.88 -26.05
N ALA A 462 14.90 -12.25 -24.88
CA ALA A 462 14.80 -12.95 -23.60
C ALA A 462 13.33 -13.21 -23.29
N ARG A 463 12.96 -14.47 -23.07
CA ARG A 463 11.59 -14.88 -22.69
C ARG A 463 11.59 -15.37 -21.26
N ARG A 464 10.53 -15.03 -20.53
CA ARG A 464 10.29 -15.49 -19.16
C ARG A 464 9.02 -16.32 -19.12
N ASN A 465 9.11 -17.46 -18.47
CA ASN A 465 7.97 -18.29 -18.14
C ASN A 465 7.81 -18.27 -16.63
N TYR A 466 6.61 -17.94 -16.17
CA TYR A 466 6.30 -17.89 -14.76
C TYR A 466 5.58 -19.17 -14.33
N ALA A 467 5.67 -19.47 -13.04
CA ALA A 467 4.93 -20.56 -12.44
C ALA A 467 3.41 -20.37 -12.65
N SER A 468 2.70 -21.41 -13.09
CA SER A 468 1.28 -21.35 -13.40
C SER A 468 0.39 -21.04 -12.19
N HIS A 469 0.88 -21.33 -10.98
CA HIS A 469 0.16 -21.15 -9.72
C HIS A 469 0.54 -19.83 -9.01
N SER A 470 1.21 -18.89 -9.69
CA SER A 470 1.63 -17.62 -9.12
C SER A 470 1.19 -16.47 -10.00
N ASN A 471 0.84 -15.35 -9.38
CA ASN A 471 0.63 -14.04 -10.03
C ASN A 471 1.81 -13.08 -9.79
N ALA A 472 2.84 -13.51 -9.04
CA ALA A 472 4.05 -12.74 -8.79
C ALA A 472 5.12 -12.97 -9.88
N GLU A 473 6.05 -12.02 -9.99
CA GLU A 473 7.26 -12.09 -10.84
C GLU A 473 8.38 -12.91 -10.21
#